data_AF-X1DY55-F1
#
_entry.id   AF-X1DY55-F1
#
_cell.length_a   1.000
_cell.length_b   1.000
_cell.length_c   1.000
_cell.angle_alpha   90.00
_cell.angle_beta   90.00
_cell.angle_gamma   90.00
#
_symmetry.space_group_name_H-M   'P 1'
#
loop_
_entity.id
_entity.type
_entity.pdbx_description
1 polymer ?
#
loop_
_entity_poly.entity_id
_entity_poly.type
_entity_poly.pdbx_seq_one_letter_code
_entity_poly.pdbx_strand_id
1 'polypeptide(L)'
;YYLIAAHPGCREEDMYRLKEYTYKELKLNPEQVQIFTPTPSTYSTLMYYTERDSFTGKAIYVEKNLKKKGRQKGIVVEKKSKLQ
;
A
#
# COMPACT_ATOMS: atom_id res chain seq x y z
N TYR A 1 -13.52 -6.66 -1.17
CA TYR A 1 -12.78 -5.40 -1.21
C TYR A 1 -11.51 -5.58 -2.01
N TYR A 2 -11.17 -4.63 -2.86
CA TYR A 2 -9.90 -4.61 -3.60
C TYR A 2 -8.99 -3.57 -2.97
N LEU A 3 -7.81 -4.01 -2.52
CA LEU A 3 -6.83 -3.17 -1.81
C LEU A 3 -5.47 -3.23 -2.51
N ILE A 4 -4.78 -2.09 -2.54
CA ILE A 4 -3.45 -1.95 -3.13
C ILE A 4 -2.45 -1.65 -2.00
N ALA A 5 -1.34 -2.38 -1.99
CA ALA A 5 -0.17 -2.10 -1.15
C ALA A 5 0.93 -1.39 -1.95
N ALA A 6 1.79 -0.64 -1.26
CA ALA A 6 2.92 0.10 -1.85
C ALA A 6 2.51 1.10 -2.96
N HIS A 7 1.35 1.72 -2.82
CA HIS A 7 0.96 2.85 -3.66
C HIS A 7 1.94 4.03 -3.45
N PRO A 8 2.26 4.82 -4.50
CA PRO A 8 3.06 6.04 -4.37
C PRO A 8 2.53 6.96 -3.26
N GLY A 9 3.42 7.45 -2.41
CA GLY A 9 3.09 8.23 -1.22
C GLY A 9 2.91 7.40 0.05
N CYS A 10 2.72 6.08 -0.04
CA CYS A 10 2.53 5.22 1.12
C CYS A 10 3.84 4.61 1.63
N ARG A 11 3.95 4.52 2.95
CA ARG A 11 4.99 3.80 3.68
C ARG A 11 4.40 2.58 4.40
N GLU A 12 5.23 1.85 5.12
CA GLU A 12 4.79 0.70 5.90
C GLU A 12 3.83 1.08 7.02
N GLU A 13 4.01 2.27 7.61
CA GLU A 13 3.12 2.80 8.63
C GLU A 13 1.68 2.92 8.10
N ASP A 14 1.52 3.28 6.81
CA ASP A 14 0.22 3.35 6.16
C ASP A 14 -0.38 1.97 5.92
N MET A 15 0.44 0.94 5.70
CA MET A 15 -0.03 -0.45 5.61
C MET A 15 -0.53 -0.96 6.96
N TYR A 16 0.13 -0.59 8.07
CA TYR A 16 -0.36 -0.90 9.41
C TYR A 16 -1.68 -0.17 9.72
N ARG A 17 -1.81 1.10 9.32
CA ARG A 17 -3.08 1.84 9.44
C ARG A 17 -4.19 1.20 8.60
N LEU A 18 -3.89 0.79 7.37
CA LEU A 18 -4.83 0.07 6.51
C LEU A 18 -5.25 -1.27 7.13
N LYS A 19 -4.30 -2.01 7.71
CA LYS A 19 -4.58 -3.26 8.43
C LYS A 19 -5.52 -3.04 9.60
N GLU A 20 -5.24 -2.02 10.42
CA GLU A 20 -6.08 -1.67 11.56
C GLU A 20 -7.49 -1.26 11.10
N TYR A 21 -7.60 -0.42 10.08
CA TYR A 21 -8.87 0.02 9.52
C TYR A 21 -9.71 -1.14 8.97
N THR A 22 -9.11 -2.01 8.15
CA THR A 22 -9.81 -3.18 7.59
C THR A 22 -10.32 -4.13 8.66
N TYR A 23 -9.57 -4.29 9.75
CA TYR A 23 -9.98 -5.11 10.89
C TYR A 23 -11.06 -4.45 11.75
N LYS A 24 -10.89 -3.17 12.11
CA LYS A 24 -11.77 -2.47 13.04
C LYS A 24 -13.08 -2.01 12.41
N GLU A 25 -13.00 -1.42 11.22
CA GLU A 25 -14.15 -0.78 10.57
C GLU A 25 -14.84 -1.75 9.61
N LEU A 26 -14.06 -2.45 8.78
CA LEU A 26 -14.61 -3.38 7.78
C LEU A 26 -14.84 -4.80 8.32
N LYS A 27 -14.41 -5.07 9.57
CA LYS A 27 -14.52 -6.37 10.24
C LYS A 27 -13.98 -7.55 9.41
N LEU A 28 -12.92 -7.32 8.64
CA LEU A 28 -12.35 -8.33 7.74
C LEU A 28 -10.83 -8.37 7.81
N ASN A 29 -10.28 -9.53 7.46
CA ASN A 29 -8.86 -9.71 7.24
C ASN A 29 -8.61 -9.87 5.74
N PRO A 30 -8.00 -8.89 5.04
CA PRO A 30 -7.77 -8.99 3.61
C PRO A 30 -6.89 -10.20 3.29
N GLU A 31 -7.37 -11.12 2.46
CA GLU A 31 -6.56 -12.25 1.98
C GLU A 31 -5.89 -11.93 0.63
N GLN A 32 -6.50 -11.06 -0.16
CA GLN A 32 -6.00 -10.63 -1.46
C GLN A 32 -5.72 -9.12 -1.45
N VAL A 33 -4.45 -8.78 -1.59
CA VAL A 33 -3.95 -7.40 -1.74
C VAL A 33 -2.99 -7.38 -2.92
N GLN A 34 -3.19 -6.44 -3.84
CA GLN A 34 -2.33 -6.27 -5.00
C GLN A 34 -1.18 -5.32 -4.67
N ILE A 35 0.03 -5.68 -5.08
CA ILE A 35 1.15 -4.73 -5.04
C ILE A 35 0.97 -3.73 -6.19
N PHE A 36 1.17 -2.45 -5.91
CA PHE A 36 1.11 -1.42 -6.94
C PHE A 36 2.10 -1.71 -8.09
N THR A 37 1.52 -1.82 -9.28
CA THR A 37 2.24 -1.94 -10.56
C THR A 37 1.89 -0.71 -11.40
N PRO A 38 2.89 0.06 -11.86
CA PRO A 38 2.64 1.23 -12.68
C PRO A 38 1.98 0.81 -13.99
N THR A 39 0.78 1.32 -14.24
CA THR A 39 0.05 1.17 -15.51
C THR A 39 0.05 2.50 -16.26
N PRO A 40 0.24 2.50 -17.60
CA PRO A 40 0.22 3.73 -18.39
C PRO A 40 -1.06 4.56 -18.17
N SER A 41 -0.94 5.87 -18.38
CA SER A 41 -2.08 6.80 -18.35
C SER A 41 -2.78 6.93 -16.99
N THR A 42 -2.04 6.77 -15.88
CA THR A 42 -2.56 7.03 -14.52
C THR A 42 -1.69 8.03 -13.74
N TYR A 43 -2.33 8.84 -12.90
CA TYR A 43 -1.63 9.76 -11.99
C TYR A 43 -0.71 9.01 -11.01
N SER A 44 -1.13 7.84 -10.53
CA SER A 44 -0.29 7.01 -9.67
C SER A 44 1.01 6.60 -10.39
N THR A 45 0.95 6.29 -11.68
CA THR A 45 2.16 6.01 -12.45
C THR A 45 3.02 7.26 -12.63
N LEU A 46 2.41 8.42 -12.90
CA LEU A 46 3.15 9.68 -12.93
C LEU A 46 3.86 9.94 -11.58
N MET A 47 3.16 9.77 -10.47
CA MET A 47 3.69 9.87 -9.11
C MET A 47 4.84 8.88 -8.87
N TYR A 48 4.69 7.64 -9.33
CA TYR A 48 5.69 6.59 -9.20
C TYR A 48 7.02 6.93 -9.90
N TYR A 49 6.94 7.52 -11.09
CA TYR A 49 8.13 7.88 -11.87
C TYR A 49 8.75 9.21 -11.45
N THR A 50 7.91 10.22 -11.16
CA THR A 50 8.38 11.57 -10.80
C THR A 50 8.70 11.74 -9.32
N GLU A 51 8.25 10.82 -8.47
CA GLU A 51 8.35 10.89 -7.00
C GLU A 51 7.78 12.20 -6.44
N ARG A 52 6.76 12.72 -7.15
CA ARG A 52 6.03 13.92 -6.79
C ARG A 52 4.54 13.65 -6.79
N ASP A 53 3.85 14.27 -5.85
CA ASP A 53 2.40 14.29 -5.84
C ASP A 53 1.88 15.02 -7.09
N SER A 54 0.95 14.40 -7.83
CA SER A 54 0.50 14.91 -9.13
C SER A 54 -0.24 16.26 -9.04
N PHE A 55 -0.80 16.59 -7.87
CA PHE A 55 -1.62 17.79 -7.70
C PHE A 55 -0.86 18.92 -7.02
N THR A 56 -0.02 18.59 -6.04
CA THR A 56 0.71 19.58 -5.23
C THR A 56 2.16 19.76 -5.65
N GLY A 57 2.72 18.84 -6.44
CA GLY A 57 4.13 18.86 -6.85
C GLY A 57 5.13 18.57 -5.74
N LYS A 58 4.66 18.31 -4.52
CA LYS A 58 5.53 18.00 -3.37
C LYS A 58 6.18 16.64 -3.55
N ALA A 59 7.41 16.50 -3.07
CA ALA A 59 8.11 15.23 -3.07
C ALA A 59 7.35 14.21 -2.20
N ILE A 60 7.23 12.99 -2.70
CA ILE A 60 6.57 11.88 -2.01
C ILE A 60 7.49 10.66 -1.98
N TYR A 61 7.24 9.78 -1.02
CA TYR A 61 7.94 8.50 -0.95
C TYR A 61 7.38 7.54 -2.00
N VAL A 62 8.27 6.86 -2.74
CA VAL A 62 7.89 5.77 -3.64
C VAL A 62 8.75 4.56 -3.34
N GLU A 63 8.11 3.47 -2.91
CA GLU A 63 8.82 2.21 -2.74
C GLU A 63 9.06 1.56 -4.11
N LYS A 64 10.33 1.42 -4.51
CA LYS A 64 10.73 0.76 -5.78
C LYS A 64 11.29 -0.64 -5.56
N ASN A 65 11.68 -1.00 -4.34
CA ASN A 65 12.23 -2.30 -4.05
C ASN A 65 11.14 -3.37 -3.94
N LEU A 66 11.21 -4.40 -4.79
CA LEU A 66 10.22 -5.48 -4.84
C LEU A 66 10.06 -6.23 -3.51
N LYS A 67 11.16 -6.46 -2.76
CA LYS A 67 11.09 -7.13 -1.46
C LYS A 67 10.34 -6.29 -0.45
N LYS A 68 10.60 -4.97 -0.43
CA LYS A 68 9.89 -4.03 0.46
C LYS A 68 8.42 -3.85 0.08
N LYS A 69 8.10 -3.82 -1.22
CA LYS A 69 6.70 -3.89 -1.69
C LYS A 69 6.00 -5.17 -1.22
N GLY A 70 6.69 -6.31 -1.29
CA GLY A 70 6.23 -7.59 -0.77
C GLY A 70 5.96 -7.55 0.74
N ARG A 71 6.86 -6.92 1.51
CA ARG A 71 6.68 -6.72 2.96
C ARG A 71 5.46 -5.86 3.26
N GLN A 72 5.26 -4.76 2.54
CA GLN A 72 4.07 -3.92 2.67
C GLN A 72 2.76 -4.69 2.43
N LYS A 73 2.71 -5.52 1.37
CA LYS A 73 1.59 -6.44 1.16
C LYS A 73 1.41 -7.39 2.34
N GLY A 74 2.52 -7.97 2.84
CA GLY A 74 2.55 -8.87 3.99
C GLY A 74 1.84 -8.30 5.21
N ILE A 75 2.15 -7.06 5.58
CA ILE A 75 1.53 -6.35 6.72
C ILE A 75 -0.01 -6.36 6.64
N VAL A 76 -0.56 -6.11 5.45
CA VAL A 76 -2.02 -6.01 5.27
C VAL A 76 -2.67 -7.40 5.32
N VAL A 77 -2.01 -8.45 4.81
CA VAL A 77 -2.60 -9.80 4.73
C VAL A 77 -2.32 -10.67 5.96
N GLU A 78 -1.32 -10.32 6.77
CA GLU A 78 -0.87 -11.08 7.93
C GLU A 78 -2.04 -11.38 8.86
N LYS A 79 -2.38 -12.66 9.03
CA LYS A 79 -3.39 -13.06 10.01
C LYS A 79 -2.77 -12.79 11.38
N LYS A 80 -3.47 -12.05 12.25
CA LYS A 80 -3.08 -12.02 13.65
C LYS A 80 -3.01 -13.47 14.11
N SER A 81 -1.81 -13.93 14.48
CA SER A 81 -1.65 -15.20 15.16
C SER A 81 -2.68 -15.24 16.29
N LYS A 82 -3.34 -16.38 16.49
CA LYS A 82 -3.98 -16.66 17.78
C LYS A 82 -2.86 -16.68 18.82
N LEU A 83 -2.44 -15.50 19.29
CA LEU A 83 -1.88 -15.41 20.62
C LEU A 83 -3.00 -15.83 21.56
N GLN A 84 -2.68 -16.85 22.35
CA GLN A 84 -3.51 -17.50 23.35
C GLN A 84 -4.23 -16.51 24.27
#